data_AF-A0A196N4S3-F1
#
_entry.id   AF-A0A196N4S3-F1
#
_cell.length_a   1.000
_cell.length_b   1.000
_cell.length_c   1.000
_cell.angle_alpha   90.00
_cell.angle_beta   90.00
_cell.angle_gamma   90.00
#
_symmetry.space_group_name_H-M   'P 1'
#
loop_
_entity.id
_entity.type
_entity.pdbx_description
1 polymer ?
#
loop_
_entity_poly.entity_id
_entity_poly.type
_entity_poly.pdbx_seq_one_letter_code
_entity_poly.pdbx_strand_id
1 'polypeptide(L)'
;MQTTAIVCEVRYRLDPDRLAEFEDYGRAWVRLIERFGGTHYGFFLPRDAPSDTTISFPGKGRQGEGDIAVALFGFPDDAAYRRYRTELPLDPEAAEVIARFAEPPFESYERLFLQPLSGAL
;
A
#
# COMPACT_ATOMS: atom_id res chain seq x y z
N MET A 1 2.86 20.42 -19.99
CA MET A 1 2.89 18.95 -19.88
C MET A 1 1.74 18.58 -18.96
N GLN A 2 0.82 17.70 -19.37
CA GLN A 2 -0.22 17.24 -18.45
C GLN A 2 0.47 16.45 -17.34
N THR A 3 0.32 16.90 -16.10
CA THR A 3 0.85 16.18 -14.95
C THR A 3 -0.14 15.09 -14.60
N THR A 4 0.28 13.84 -14.77
CA THR A 4 -0.60 12.68 -14.58
C THR A 4 -0.44 12.17 -13.16
N ALA A 5 -1.57 11.94 -12.49
CA ALA A 5 -1.60 11.29 -11.18
C ALA A 5 -0.94 9.92 -11.22
N ILE A 6 -0.27 9.57 -10.12
CA ILE A 6 0.39 8.28 -9.93
C ILE A 6 -0.24 7.57 -8.74
N VAL A 7 -0.61 6.31 -8.93
CA VAL A 7 -1.08 5.42 -7.86
C VAL A 7 -0.10 4.27 -7.72
N CYS A 8 0.31 3.95 -6.49
CA CYS A 8 1.15 2.81 -6.18
C CYS A 8 0.32 1.77 -5.43
N GLU A 9 0.20 0.59 -6.02
CA GLU A 9 -0.21 -0.63 -5.33
C GLU A 9 1.04 -1.29 -4.76
N VAL A 10 0.96 -1.73 -3.51
CA VAL A 10 1.97 -2.57 -2.88
C VAL A 10 1.31 -3.85 -2.41
N ARG A 11 1.86 -4.99 -2.79
CA ARG A 11 1.42 -6.31 -2.33
C ARG A 11 2.49 -6.90 -1.43
N TYR A 12 2.13 -7.21 -0.19
CA TYR A 12 3.01 -7.78 0.83
C TYR A 12 2.63 -9.22 1.06
N ARG A 13 3.61 -10.14 1.01
CA ARG A 13 3.41 -11.50 1.52
C ARG A 13 3.70 -11.53 3.00
N LEU A 14 2.66 -11.81 3.77
CA LEU A 14 2.63 -11.75 5.22
C LEU A 14 3.50 -12.84 5.84
N ASP A 15 4.17 -12.47 6.93
CA ASP A 15 4.70 -13.44 7.89
C ASP A 15 3.60 -13.71 8.93
N PRO A 16 3.08 -14.95 9.02
CA PRO A 16 1.97 -15.27 9.93
C PRO A 16 2.32 -15.05 11.40
N ASP A 17 3.60 -15.15 11.77
CA ASP A 17 4.05 -14.98 13.16
C ASP A 17 4.21 -13.50 13.54
N ARG A 18 4.15 -12.59 12.55
CA ARG A 18 4.36 -11.14 12.74
C ARG A 18 3.16 -10.28 12.34
N LEU A 19 1.97 -10.86 12.25
CA LEU A 19 0.76 -10.15 11.79
C LEU A 19 0.42 -8.90 12.62
N ALA A 20 0.51 -8.98 13.95
CA ALA A 20 0.23 -7.83 14.82
C ALA A 20 1.21 -6.67 14.59
N GLU A 21 2.47 -6.99 14.33
CA GLU A 21 3.50 -6.01 13.99
C GLU A 21 3.27 -5.41 12.59
N PHE A 22 2.81 -6.23 11.64
CA PHE A 22 2.43 -5.77 10.30
C PHE A 22 1.25 -4.81 10.32
N GLU A 23 0.26 -5.03 11.19
CA GLU A 23 -0.84 -4.10 11.36
C GLU A 23 -0.38 -2.72 11.88
N ASP A 24 0.54 -2.70 12.84
CA ASP A 24 1.15 -1.46 13.32
C ASP A 24 1.94 -0.75 12.22
N TYR A 25 2.71 -1.51 11.43
CA TYR A 25 3.40 -1.02 10.24
C TYR A 25 2.42 -0.35 9.27
N GLY A 26 1.34 -1.05 8.90
CA GLY A 26 0.34 -0.53 7.97
C GLY A 26 -0.32 0.76 8.47
N ARG A 27 -0.73 0.80 9.74
CA ARG A 27 -1.34 2.00 10.37
C ARG A 27 -0.39 3.19 10.38
N ALA A 28 0.91 2.97 10.61
CA ALA A 28 1.91 4.03 10.57
C ALA A 28 2.07 4.59 9.15
N TRP A 29 2.16 3.72 8.13
CA TRP A 29 2.32 4.16 6.74
C TRP A 29 1.11 4.89 6.18
N VAL A 30 -0.12 4.53 6.56
CA VAL A 30 -1.33 5.29 6.21
C VAL A 30 -1.17 6.74 6.65
N ARG A 31 -0.87 6.96 7.94
CA ARG A 31 -0.73 8.31 8.51
C ARG A 31 0.41 9.10 7.87
N LEU A 32 1.56 8.46 7.68
CA LEU A 32 2.72 9.12 7.09
C LEU A 32 2.41 9.55 5.65
N ILE A 33 1.89 8.66 4.80
CA ILE A 33 1.60 9.00 3.40
C ILE A 33 0.62 10.17 3.30
N GLU A 34 -0.45 10.19 4.10
CA GLU A 34 -1.40 11.31 4.13
C GLU A 34 -0.74 12.62 4.61
N ARG A 35 0.09 12.55 5.65
CA ARG A 35 0.83 13.71 6.18
C ARG A 35 1.77 14.33 5.13
N PHE A 36 2.35 13.53 4.26
CA PHE A 36 3.24 14.00 3.17
C PHE A 36 2.49 14.32 1.86
N GLY A 37 1.17 14.54 1.94
CA GLY A 37 0.36 15.01 0.80
C GLY A 37 -0.01 13.91 -0.20
N GLY A 38 0.19 12.64 0.15
CA GLY A 38 -0.39 11.52 -0.58
C GLY A 38 -1.85 11.29 -0.19
N THR A 39 -2.57 10.55 -1.03
CA THR A 39 -3.90 10.01 -0.71
C THR A 39 -3.79 8.52 -0.47
N HIS A 40 -4.18 8.04 0.72
CA HIS A 40 -4.19 6.62 1.01
C HIS A 40 -5.59 6.04 0.74
N TYR A 41 -5.70 5.12 -0.21
CA TYR A 41 -6.98 4.47 -0.57
C TYR A 41 -7.31 3.28 0.32
N GLY A 42 -6.31 2.75 1.01
CA GLY A 42 -6.48 1.80 2.10
C GLY A 42 -5.32 0.81 2.21
N PHE A 43 -5.20 0.25 3.41
CA PHE A 43 -4.22 -0.77 3.76
C PHE A 43 -5.02 -1.98 4.26
N PHE A 44 -4.98 -3.07 3.51
CA PHE A 44 -5.92 -4.18 3.63
C PHE A 44 -5.18 -5.47 3.98
N LEU A 45 -5.70 -6.18 4.97
CA LEU A 45 -5.33 -7.58 5.22
C LEU A 45 -6.20 -8.51 4.35
N PRO A 46 -5.68 -9.69 3.98
CA PRO A 46 -6.49 -10.71 3.34
C PRO A 46 -7.59 -11.19 4.30
N ARG A 47 -8.72 -11.59 3.73
CA ARG A 47 -9.82 -12.22 4.46
C ARG A 47 -10.54 -13.23 3.59
N ASP A 48 -11.22 -14.17 4.22
CA ASP A 48 -12.10 -15.10 3.51
C ASP A 48 -13.25 -14.36 2.82
N ALA A 49 -13.55 -14.81 1.60
CA ALA A 49 -14.73 -14.41 0.86
C ALA A 49 -16.00 -14.92 1.56
N PRO A 50 -17.15 -14.26 1.40
CA PRO A 50 -18.42 -14.79 1.91
C PRO A 50 -18.74 -16.14 1.28
N SER A 51 -19.23 -17.07 2.09
CA SER A 51 -19.42 -18.49 1.74
C SER A 51 -20.44 -18.74 0.62
N ASP A 52 -21.29 -17.78 0.32
CA ASP A 52 -22.38 -17.83 -0.66
C ASP A 52 -22.07 -17.05 -1.95
N THR A 53 -20.80 -16.77 -2.22
CA THR A 53 -20.37 -16.03 -3.41
C THR A 53 -19.87 -16.92 -4.54
N THR A 54 -20.14 -16.50 -5.77
CA THR A 54 -19.63 -17.14 -6.99
C THR A 54 -18.78 -16.14 -7.77
N ILE A 55 -17.73 -16.63 -8.43
CA ILE A 55 -16.89 -15.82 -9.32
C ILE A 55 -17.73 -15.33 -10.50
N SER A 56 -17.74 -14.00 -10.75
CA SER A 56 -18.58 -13.35 -11.78
C SER A 56 -18.37 -13.91 -13.18
N PHE A 57 -17.15 -14.35 -13.49
CA PHE A 57 -16.79 -14.94 -14.79
C PHE A 57 -16.17 -16.33 -14.59
N PRO A 58 -16.98 -17.40 -14.61
CA PRO A 58 -16.50 -18.77 -14.46
C PRO A 58 -15.36 -19.09 -15.45
N GLY A 59 -14.29 -19.71 -14.96
CA GLY A 59 -13.10 -20.05 -15.75
C GLY A 59 -12.18 -18.87 -16.12
N LYS A 60 -12.54 -17.63 -15.73
CA LYS A 60 -11.71 -16.43 -15.94
C LYS A 60 -11.24 -15.78 -14.64
N GLY A 61 -11.90 -16.07 -13.51
CA GLY A 61 -11.48 -15.62 -12.19
C GLY A 61 -11.03 -16.76 -11.28
N ARG A 62 -10.30 -16.41 -10.23
CA ARG A 62 -9.95 -17.28 -9.10
C ARG A 62 -9.91 -16.45 -7.82
N GLN A 63 -10.02 -17.12 -6.66
CA GLN A 63 -9.75 -16.49 -5.37
C GLN A 63 -8.26 -16.12 -5.28
N GLY A 64 -7.98 -14.97 -4.66
CA GLY A 64 -6.61 -14.53 -4.37
C GLY A 64 -5.93 -15.37 -3.28
N GLU A 65 -4.65 -15.13 -3.08
CA GLU A 65 -3.85 -15.77 -2.03
C GLU A 65 -4.22 -15.20 -0.64
N GLY A 66 -4.30 -16.08 0.36
CA GLY A 66 -4.77 -15.76 1.72
C GLY A 66 -3.73 -15.11 2.63
N ASP A 67 -2.51 -14.91 2.13
CA ASP A 67 -1.34 -14.36 2.82
C ASP A 67 -0.86 -13.04 2.19
N ILE A 68 -1.66 -12.43 1.31
CA ILE A 68 -1.30 -11.19 0.62
C ILE A 68 -2.08 -10.01 1.20
N ALA A 69 -1.37 -9.08 1.84
CA ALA A 69 -1.88 -7.77 2.20
C ALA A 69 -1.63 -6.74 1.08
N VAL A 70 -2.50 -5.75 0.95
CA VAL A 70 -2.44 -4.73 -0.11
C VAL A 70 -2.48 -3.33 0.47
N ALA A 71 -1.57 -2.47 0.04
CA ALA A 71 -1.67 -1.02 0.23
C ALA A 71 -1.89 -0.34 -1.11
N LEU A 72 -2.77 0.65 -1.16
CA LEU A 72 -3.00 1.46 -2.35
C LEU A 72 -2.97 2.94 -1.96
N PHE A 73 -2.08 3.71 -2.58
CA PHE A 73 -1.96 5.14 -2.32
C PHE A 73 -1.55 5.90 -3.58
N GLY A 74 -1.81 7.20 -3.65
CA GLY A 74 -1.49 8.01 -4.81
C GLY A 74 -0.93 9.39 -4.49
N PHE A 75 -0.31 9.99 -5.50
CA PHE A 75 0.13 11.39 -5.52
C PHE A 75 -0.37 12.09 -6.80
N PRO A 76 -0.60 13.42 -6.74
CA PRO A 76 -1.14 14.16 -7.88
C PRO A 76 -0.20 14.13 -9.10
N ASP A 77 1.10 13.90 -8.88
CA ASP A 77 2.10 13.71 -9.93
C ASP A 77 3.42 13.10 -9.42
N ASP A 78 4.33 12.79 -10.36
CA ASP A 78 5.67 12.30 -10.10
C ASP A 78 6.54 13.26 -9.27
N ALA A 79 6.30 14.58 -9.32
CA ALA A 79 7.07 15.54 -8.56
C ALA A 79 6.67 15.50 -7.08
N ALA A 80 5.38 15.39 -6.78
CA ALA A 80 4.84 15.20 -5.44
C ALA A 80 5.31 13.87 -4.84
N TYR A 81 5.25 12.76 -5.61
CA TYR A 81 5.76 11.47 -5.13
C TYR A 81 7.27 11.53 -4.83
N ARG A 82 8.08 12.16 -5.69
CA ARG A 82 9.52 12.31 -5.44
C ARG A 82 9.81 13.18 -4.22
N ARG A 83 9.07 14.28 -4.04
CA ARG A 83 9.19 15.13 -2.85
C ARG A 83 8.95 14.33 -1.58
N TYR A 84 7.84 13.59 -1.52
CA TYR A 84 7.53 12.68 -0.42
C TYR A 84 8.71 11.73 -0.12
N ARG A 85 9.26 11.09 -1.16
CA ARG A 85 10.37 10.14 -1.00
C ARG A 85 11.66 10.78 -0.47
N THR A 86 11.89 12.06 -0.75
CA THR A 86 13.05 12.81 -0.27
C THR A 86 12.85 13.39 1.12
N GLU A 87 11.66 13.88 1.44
CA GLU A 87 11.36 14.56 2.71
C GLU A 87 11.05 13.57 3.84
N LEU A 88 10.40 12.45 3.55
CA LEU A 88 9.98 11.47 4.55
C LEU A 88 11.13 11.04 5.48
N PRO A 89 12.32 10.62 5.00
CA PRO A 89 13.38 10.17 5.90
C PRO A 89 13.98 11.28 6.78
N LEU A 90 13.71 12.55 6.46
CA LEU A 90 14.21 13.71 7.21
C LEU A 90 13.27 14.11 8.36
N ASP A 91 12.04 13.59 8.37
CA ASP A 91 11.07 13.88 9.41
C ASP A 91 11.31 13.01 10.65
N PRO A 92 11.37 13.59 11.86
CA PRO A 92 11.67 12.84 13.08
C PRO A 92 10.69 11.69 13.37
N GLU A 93 9.39 11.90 13.17
CA GLU A 93 8.37 10.86 13.43
C GLU A 93 8.47 9.74 12.40
N ALA A 94 8.66 10.09 11.13
CA ALA A 94 8.88 9.11 10.07
C ALA A 94 10.18 8.31 10.29
N ALA A 95 11.26 8.96 10.75
CA ALA A 95 12.52 8.31 11.05
C ALA A 95 12.38 7.27 12.17
N GLU A 96 11.59 7.54 13.21
CA GLU A 96 11.27 6.56 14.26
C GLU A 96 10.51 5.35 13.71
N VAL A 97 9.52 5.56 12.84
CA VAL A 97 8.78 4.46 12.18
C VAL A 97 9.70 3.63 11.28
N ILE A 98 10.55 4.29 10.48
CA ILE A 98 11.52 3.62 9.61
C ILE A 98 12.50 2.78 10.44
N ALA A 99 13.00 3.33 11.55
CA ALA A 99 13.89 2.61 12.45
C ALA A 99 13.20 1.42 13.13
N ARG A 100 11.95 1.60 13.60
CA ARG A 100 11.15 0.54 14.23
C ARG A 100 10.95 -0.66 13.30
N PHE A 101 10.75 -0.42 12.01
CA PHE A 101 10.50 -1.47 11.01
C PHE A 101 11.68 -1.67 10.05
N ALA A 102 12.92 -1.46 10.53
CA ALA A 102 14.12 -1.72 9.75
C ALA A 102 14.22 -3.19 9.30
N GLU A 103 13.71 -4.10 10.13
CA GLU A 103 13.38 -5.48 9.76
C GLU A 103 11.87 -5.58 9.55
N PRO A 104 11.39 -5.53 8.29
CA PRO A 104 9.95 -5.43 8.03
C PRO A 104 9.19 -6.70 8.44
N PRO A 105 7.94 -6.59 8.92
CA PRO A 105 7.10 -7.70 9.38
C PRO A 105 6.39 -8.44 8.24
N PHE A 106 7.11 -8.70 7.15
CA PHE A 106 6.62 -9.43 5.98
C PHE A 106 7.78 -10.13 5.27
N GLU A 107 7.48 -11.21 4.54
CA GLU A 107 8.52 -12.01 3.87
C GLU A 107 9.05 -11.31 2.60
N SER A 108 8.16 -10.63 1.87
CA SER A 108 8.52 -9.92 0.64
C SER A 108 7.40 -8.96 0.23
N TYR A 109 7.71 -8.07 -0.71
CA TYR A 109 6.74 -7.16 -1.29
C TYR A 109 7.02 -6.87 -2.76
N GLU A 110 5.99 -6.55 -3.52
CA GLU A 110 6.08 -6.01 -4.88
C GLU A 110 5.33 -4.69 -5.00
N ARG A 111 5.73 -3.85 -5.96
CA ARG A 111 5.08 -2.57 -6.23
C ARG A 111 4.69 -2.45 -7.68
N LEU A 112 3.49 -1.95 -7.92
CA LEU A 112 2.98 -1.61 -9.23
C LEU A 112 2.60 -0.13 -9.24
N PHE A 113 3.08 0.61 -10.23
CA PHE A 113 2.72 2.02 -10.44
C PHE A 113 1.68 2.09 -11.56
N LEU A 114 0.60 2.79 -11.28
CA LEU A 114 -0.64 2.83 -12.04
C LEU A 114 -0.97 4.28 -12.38
N GLN A 115 -1.56 4.47 -13.54
CA GLN A 115 -2.15 5.73 -13.96
C GLN A 115 -3.67 5.61 -13.87
N PRO A 116 -4.37 6.48 -13.12
CA PRO A 116 -5.82 6.46 -13.07
C PRO A 116 -6.41 6.93 -14.41
N LEU A 117 -7.42 6.21 -14.91
CA LEU A 117 -8.08 6.55 -16.17
C LEU A 117 -8.92 7.84 -16.09
N SER A 118 -9.31 8.25 -14.88
CA SER A 118 -9.93 9.56 -14.60
C SER A 118 -8.98 10.72 -14.89
N GLY A 119 -7.67 10.48 -14.94
CA GLY A 119 -6.64 11.51 -15.10
C GLY A 119 -6.28 12.27 -13.81
N ALA A 120 -7.00 12.03 -12.71
CA ALA A 120 -6.78 12.64 -11.41
C ALA A 120 -7.13 11.67 -10.27
N LEU A 121 -6.59 11.94 -9.07
CA LEU A 121 -6.85 11.19 -7.83
C LEU A 121 -8.23 11.49 -7.22
#